data_AF-A0A272EY85-F1
#
_entry.id   AF-A0A272EY85-F1
#
_cell.length_a   1.000
_cell.length_b   1.000
_cell.length_c   1.000
_cell.angle_alpha   90.00
_cell.angle_beta   90.00
_cell.angle_gamma   90.00
#
_symmetry.space_group_name_H-M   'P 1'
#
loop_
_entity.id
_entity.type
_entity.pdbx_description
1 polymer ?
#
loop_
_entity_poly.entity_id
_entity_poly.type
_entity_poly.pdbx_seq_one_letter_code
_entity_poly.pdbx_strand_id
1 'polypeptide(L)'
;MRERDPARVDPVRMIECAYDVPTYLDYASVVSKDPQTLGLRKLESDNPFLYEYELATPIQVFGLETRRIAMASGALLAALDDVKPQTIAERLKIEEPIRDDAFKYMAMRVVHHTLEQVSGVKETINTVISLEVSTVITHPGKVLAGCSYRVNTF
;
A
#
# COMPACT_ATOMS: atom_id res chain seq x y z
N MET A 1 -7.42 -12.17 4.05
CA MET A 1 -7.80 -12.47 5.46
C MET A 1 -8.75 -11.38 5.94
N ARG A 2 -9.82 -11.71 6.67
CA ARG A 2 -10.68 -10.71 7.31
C ARG A 2 -10.21 -10.47 8.74
N GLU A 3 -9.96 -9.21 9.10
CA GLU A 3 -9.87 -8.72 10.47
C GLU A 3 -10.88 -7.57 10.61
N ARG A 4 -11.59 -7.54 11.74
CA ARG A 4 -12.67 -6.56 11.99
C ARG A 4 -12.25 -5.50 13.00
N ASP A 5 -11.20 -5.75 13.77
CA ASP A 5 -10.62 -4.80 14.69
C ASP A 5 -9.36 -4.16 14.06
N PRO A 6 -9.42 -2.87 13.65
CA PRO A 6 -8.27 -2.17 13.08
C PRO A 6 -7.02 -2.21 13.96
N ALA A 7 -7.18 -2.25 15.29
CA ALA A 7 -6.04 -2.28 16.22
C ALA A 7 -5.29 -3.62 16.21
N ARG A 8 -5.89 -4.67 15.64
CA ARG A 8 -5.30 -6.02 15.49
C ARG A 8 -4.72 -6.27 14.12
N VAL A 9 -4.82 -5.31 13.21
CA VAL A 9 -4.21 -5.40 11.88
C VAL A 9 -2.70 -5.32 12.01
N ASP A 10 -2.01 -6.30 11.46
CA ASP A 10 -0.56 -6.28 11.31
C ASP A 10 -0.20 -5.46 10.05
N PRO A 11 0.49 -4.31 10.18
CA PRO A 11 0.84 -3.48 9.04
C PRO A 11 1.74 -4.21 8.04
N VAL A 12 2.60 -5.15 8.47
CA VAL A 12 3.43 -5.96 7.56
C VAL A 12 2.53 -6.77 6.64
N ARG A 13 1.56 -7.50 7.21
CA ARG A 13 0.62 -8.32 6.45
C ARG A 13 -0.25 -7.50 5.51
N MET A 14 -0.60 -6.26 5.88
CA MET A 14 -1.34 -5.34 5.01
C MET A 14 -0.49 -4.87 3.82
N ILE A 15 0.78 -4.52 4.06
CA ILE A 15 1.75 -4.14 3.02
C ILE A 15 2.05 -5.33 2.10
N GLU A 16 2.01 -6.56 2.61
CA GLU A 16 2.24 -7.80 1.86
C GLU A 16 0.97 -8.41 1.21
N CYS A 17 -0.11 -7.63 1.11
CA CYS A 17 -1.38 -8.04 0.49
C CYS A 17 -2.10 -9.25 1.12
N ALA A 18 -1.94 -9.48 2.43
CA ALA A 18 -2.56 -10.64 3.08
C ALA A 18 -4.01 -10.40 3.54
N TYR A 19 -4.47 -9.15 3.57
CA TYR A 19 -5.82 -8.79 4.02
C TYR A 19 -6.83 -8.66 2.87
N ASP A 20 -8.11 -8.60 3.20
CA ASP A 20 -9.18 -8.28 2.24
C ASP A 20 -9.48 -6.78 2.20
N VAL A 21 -10.25 -6.37 1.19
CA VAL A 21 -10.63 -4.95 1.04
C VAL A 21 -11.38 -4.41 2.26
N PRO A 22 -12.40 -5.09 2.82
CA PRO A 22 -13.08 -4.57 4.00
C PRO A 22 -12.11 -4.27 5.16
N THR A 23 -11.13 -5.15 5.40
CA THR A 23 -10.13 -4.93 6.45
C THR A 23 -9.25 -3.73 6.14
N TYR A 24 -8.81 -3.59 4.87
CA TYR A 24 -8.06 -2.41 4.44
C TYR A 24 -8.85 -1.12 4.64
N LEU A 25 -10.14 -1.07 4.26
CA LEU A 25 -10.97 0.12 4.39
C LEU A 25 -11.20 0.51 5.85
N ASP A 26 -11.48 -0.48 6.71
CA ASP A 26 -11.65 -0.28 8.15
C ASP A 26 -10.35 0.30 8.76
N TYR A 27 -9.19 -0.28 8.42
CA TYR A 27 -7.87 0.17 8.86
C TYR A 27 -7.53 1.57 8.34
N ALA A 28 -7.67 1.81 7.04
CA ALA A 28 -7.38 3.09 6.39
C ALA A 28 -8.22 4.24 6.96
N SER A 29 -9.47 3.97 7.35
CA SER A 29 -10.33 4.95 8.03
C SER A 29 -9.73 5.40 9.35
N VAL A 30 -9.21 4.48 10.16
CA VAL A 30 -8.56 4.80 11.44
C VAL A 30 -7.22 5.53 11.21
N VAL A 31 -6.39 5.08 10.26
CA VAL A 31 -5.13 5.79 9.89
C VAL A 31 -5.39 7.25 9.48
N SER A 32 -6.51 7.51 8.81
CA SER A 32 -6.88 8.86 8.38
C SER A 32 -7.41 9.74 9.52
N LYS A 33 -8.23 9.17 10.43
CA LYS A 33 -8.93 9.94 11.48
C LYS A 33 -8.13 10.03 12.78
N ASP A 34 -7.55 8.93 13.23
CA ASP A 34 -6.87 8.82 14.52
C ASP A 34 -5.68 7.83 14.45
N PRO A 35 -4.63 8.17 13.70
CA PRO A 35 -3.47 7.29 13.52
C PRO A 35 -2.75 6.96 14.85
N GLN A 36 -2.86 7.82 15.87
CA GLN A 36 -2.21 7.64 17.17
C GLN A 36 -2.74 6.38 17.88
N THR A 37 -4.01 6.03 17.70
CA THR A 37 -4.60 4.79 18.25
C THR A 37 -3.97 3.52 17.70
N LEU A 38 -3.35 3.59 16.53
CA LEU A 38 -2.59 2.51 15.89
C LEU A 38 -1.08 2.61 16.15
N GLY A 39 -0.65 3.53 17.03
CA GLY A 39 0.77 3.80 17.27
C GLY A 39 1.47 4.47 16.09
N LEU A 40 0.72 5.13 15.21
CA LEU A 40 1.24 5.86 14.06
C LEU A 40 1.30 7.36 14.35
N ARG A 41 2.45 7.97 14.05
CA ARG A 41 2.60 9.43 14.07
C ARG A 41 2.67 9.96 12.65
N LYS A 42 1.69 10.76 12.25
CA LYS A 42 1.68 11.42 10.94
C LYS A 42 2.91 12.32 10.79
N LEU A 43 3.55 12.28 9.64
CA LEU A 43 4.67 13.15 9.26
C LEU A 43 4.15 14.30 8.40
N GLU A 44 4.77 15.47 8.53
CA GLU A 44 4.53 16.60 7.63
C GLU A 44 5.15 16.29 6.26
N SER A 45 4.41 16.58 5.19
CA SER A 45 4.86 16.37 3.81
C SER A 45 4.24 17.42 2.90
N ASP A 46 5.02 17.92 1.96
CA ASP A 46 4.56 18.84 0.91
C ASP A 46 3.84 18.11 -0.24
N ASN A 47 3.73 16.78 -0.18
CA ASN A 47 3.03 15.99 -1.17
C ASN A 47 1.54 15.84 -0.82
N PRO A 48 0.61 16.48 -1.55
CA PRO A 48 -0.81 16.41 -1.23
C PRO A 48 -1.46 15.05 -1.54
N PHE A 49 -0.76 14.15 -2.25
CA PHE A 49 -1.28 12.85 -2.69
C PHE A 49 -0.71 11.67 -1.91
N LEU A 50 0.18 11.93 -0.94
CA LEU A 50 0.86 10.91 -0.16
C LEU A 50 0.94 11.35 1.29
N TYR A 51 0.42 10.52 2.19
CA TYR A 51 0.51 10.77 3.63
C TYR A 51 1.48 9.78 4.27
N GLU A 52 2.56 10.29 4.85
CA GLU A 52 3.53 9.48 5.58
C GLU A 52 3.21 9.40 7.07
N TYR A 53 3.58 8.26 7.65
CA TYR A 53 3.44 7.98 9.06
C TYR A 53 4.67 7.25 9.57
N GLU A 54 5.10 7.59 10.76
CA GLU A 54 6.15 6.87 11.49
C GLU A 54 5.53 5.87 12.47
N LEU A 55 6.04 4.64 12.43
CA LEU A 55 5.68 3.54 13.30
C LEU A 55 6.38 3.69 14.66
N ALA A 56 5.70 3.32 15.75
CA ALA A 56 6.31 3.26 17.08
C ALA A 56 7.56 2.36 17.11
N THR A 57 7.49 1.19 16.48
CA THR A 57 8.58 0.23 16.34
C THR A 57 8.87 -0.05 14.87
N PRO A 58 10.14 -0.23 14.46
CA PRO A 58 10.45 -0.64 13.09
C PRO A 58 9.80 -1.99 12.78
N ILE A 59 9.43 -2.18 11.51
CA ILE A 59 8.88 -3.42 10.99
C ILE A 59 9.81 -4.01 9.93
N GLN A 60 9.75 -5.33 9.76
CA GLN A 60 10.45 -6.05 8.71
C GLN A 60 9.43 -6.40 7.62
N VAL A 61 9.63 -5.88 6.42
CA VAL A 61 8.72 -6.10 5.30
C VAL A 61 9.51 -6.29 4.02
N PHE A 62 9.12 -7.29 3.23
CA PHE A 62 9.89 -7.69 2.06
C PHE A 62 11.38 -7.95 2.36
N GLY A 63 11.74 -8.36 3.57
CA GLY A 63 13.14 -8.57 3.99
C GLY A 63 13.97 -7.29 4.18
N LEU A 64 13.31 -6.16 4.40
CA LEU A 64 13.94 -4.87 4.73
C LEU A 64 13.28 -4.27 5.96
N GLU A 65 14.07 -3.54 6.74
CA GLU A 65 13.57 -2.79 7.87
C GLU A 65 13.06 -1.42 7.44
N THR A 66 11.94 -0.98 8.00
CA THR A 66 11.53 0.42 7.92
C THR A 66 10.78 0.84 9.18
N ARG A 67 10.80 2.13 9.47
CA ARG A 67 9.92 2.78 10.46
C ARG A 67 8.86 3.66 9.80
N ARG A 68 8.80 3.74 8.47
CA ARG A 68 7.92 4.65 7.76
C ARG A 68 7.00 3.91 6.82
N ILE A 69 5.73 4.28 6.88
CA ILE A 69 4.71 3.82 5.95
C ILE A 69 4.04 5.03 5.30
N ALA A 70 3.50 4.83 4.11
CA ALA A 70 2.78 5.84 3.37
C ALA A 70 1.43 5.30 2.90
N MET A 71 0.44 6.19 2.89
CA MET A 71 -0.86 5.96 2.27
C MET A 71 -0.95 6.78 0.98
N ALA A 72 -1.20 6.11 -0.14
CA ALA A 72 -1.39 6.76 -1.44
C ALA A 72 -2.24 5.89 -2.39
N SER A 73 -3.18 6.49 -3.13
CA SER A 73 -3.97 5.82 -4.18
C SER A 73 -4.61 4.48 -3.80
N GLY A 74 -5.10 4.36 -2.56
CA GLY A 74 -5.70 3.11 -2.07
C GLY A 74 -4.67 2.05 -1.64
N ALA A 75 -3.42 2.44 -1.42
CA ALA A 75 -2.35 1.55 -0.98
C ALA A 75 -1.81 1.91 0.39
N LEU A 76 -1.36 0.87 1.12
CA LEU A 76 -0.45 0.99 2.24
C LEU A 76 0.94 0.53 1.79
N LEU A 77 1.91 1.42 1.89
CA LEU A 77 3.25 1.26 1.33
C LEU A 77 4.29 1.39 2.45
N ALA A 78 5.28 0.51 2.49
CA ALA A 78 6.53 0.73 3.20
C ALA A 78 7.37 1.78 2.47
N ALA A 79 7.91 2.76 3.19
CA ALA A 79 8.93 3.67 2.67
C ALA A 79 10.31 3.11 3.01
N LEU A 80 11.01 2.61 2.00
CA LEU A 80 12.27 1.88 2.11
C LEU A 80 13.44 2.78 1.71
N ASP A 81 14.44 2.86 2.57
CA ASP A 81 15.67 3.61 2.37
C ASP A 81 16.74 2.76 1.67
N ASP A 82 17.63 3.40 0.91
CA ASP A 82 18.86 2.83 0.36
C ASP A 82 18.67 1.54 -0.48
N VAL A 83 17.52 1.37 -1.12
CA VAL A 83 17.23 0.23 -2.01
C VAL A 83 16.83 0.69 -3.41
N LYS A 84 17.23 -0.07 -4.42
CA LYS A 84 16.79 0.16 -5.81
C LYS A 84 15.38 -0.41 -6.00
N PRO A 85 14.45 0.31 -6.65
CA PRO A 85 13.09 -0.19 -6.84
C PRO A 85 13.04 -1.46 -7.69
N GLN A 86 14.00 -1.67 -8.59
CA GLN A 86 14.15 -2.90 -9.37
C GLN A 86 14.39 -4.12 -8.46
N THR A 87 15.23 -3.97 -7.43
CA THR A 87 15.51 -5.04 -6.46
C THR A 87 14.26 -5.46 -5.70
N ILE A 88 13.40 -4.50 -5.34
CA ILE A 88 12.12 -4.80 -4.70
C ILE A 88 11.17 -5.48 -5.68
N ALA A 89 11.03 -4.94 -6.90
CA ALA A 89 10.16 -5.51 -7.91
C ALA A 89 10.54 -6.96 -8.28
N GLU A 90 11.83 -7.26 -8.40
CA GLU A 90 12.34 -8.62 -8.59
C GLU A 90 11.93 -9.53 -7.43
N ARG A 91 12.12 -9.09 -6.17
CA ARG A 91 11.70 -9.82 -4.97
C ARG A 91 10.19 -10.07 -4.94
N LEU A 92 9.41 -9.11 -5.44
CA LEU A 92 7.96 -9.21 -5.57
C LEU A 92 7.51 -9.89 -6.86
N LYS A 93 8.42 -10.40 -7.68
CA LYS A 93 8.13 -11.06 -8.97
C LYS A 93 7.26 -10.20 -9.88
N ILE A 94 7.56 -8.91 -10.00
CA ILE A 94 6.86 -7.99 -10.91
C ILE A 94 7.63 -7.97 -12.23
N GLU A 95 7.00 -8.47 -13.29
CA GLU A 95 7.69 -8.78 -14.56
C GLU A 95 7.82 -7.57 -15.50
N GLU A 96 6.88 -6.61 -15.44
CA GLU A 96 6.81 -5.48 -16.38
C GLU A 96 6.74 -4.11 -15.66
N PRO A 97 7.87 -3.50 -15.30
CA PRO A 97 7.87 -2.15 -14.76
C PRO A 97 7.61 -1.13 -15.88
N ILE A 98 6.68 -0.20 -15.65
CA ILE A 98 6.59 1.03 -16.42
C ILE A 98 7.75 1.92 -15.96
N ARG A 99 8.71 2.15 -16.86
CA ARG A 99 9.81 3.08 -16.65
C ARG A 99 9.55 4.32 -17.47
N ASP A 100 9.38 5.45 -16.79
CA ASP A 100 9.47 6.76 -17.43
C ASP A 100 10.94 7.21 -17.33
N ASP A 101 11.47 7.71 -18.43
CA ASP A 101 12.80 8.30 -18.58
C ASP A 101 13.04 9.48 -17.61
N ALA A 102 12.00 10.02 -16.98
CA ALA A 102 12.04 11.10 -15.99
C ALA A 102 12.17 10.67 -14.51
N PHE A 103 12.95 9.62 -14.18
CA PHE A 103 13.21 9.18 -12.78
C PHE A 103 12.01 8.58 -12.01
N LYS A 104 10.90 8.30 -12.70
CA LYS A 104 9.72 7.69 -12.08
C LYS A 104 9.68 6.20 -12.39
N TYR A 105 9.93 5.39 -11.36
CA TYR A 105 9.74 3.94 -11.42
C TYR A 105 8.33 3.62 -10.95
N MET A 106 7.59 2.80 -11.70
CA MET A 106 6.33 2.21 -11.25
C MET A 106 6.23 0.77 -11.76
N ALA A 107 5.94 -0.15 -10.87
CA ALA A 107 5.73 -1.55 -11.21
C ALA A 107 4.63 -2.12 -10.34
N MET A 108 3.77 -2.96 -10.91
CA MET A 108 2.72 -3.63 -10.15
C MET A 108 2.47 -5.06 -10.62
N ARG A 109 2.01 -5.89 -9.69
CA ARG A 109 1.50 -7.23 -9.99
C ARG A 109 0.20 -7.46 -9.25
N VAL A 110 -0.84 -7.81 -10.00
CA VAL A 110 -2.13 -8.21 -9.44
C VAL A 110 -1.95 -9.51 -8.64
N VAL A 111 -2.39 -9.50 -7.38
CA VAL A 111 -2.39 -10.69 -6.50
C VAL A 111 -3.78 -11.28 -6.35
N HIS A 112 -4.81 -10.46 -6.51
CA HIS A 112 -6.20 -10.87 -6.42
C HIS A 112 -7.06 -9.98 -7.32
N HIS A 113 -8.00 -10.60 -8.03
CA HIS A 113 -8.95 -9.90 -8.89
C HIS A 113 -10.27 -10.67 -8.87
N THR A 114 -11.36 -9.99 -8.53
CA THR A 114 -12.72 -10.54 -8.60
C THR A 114 -13.66 -9.58 -9.30
N LEU A 115 -14.62 -10.17 -10.02
CA LEU A 115 -15.78 -9.49 -10.59
C LEU A 115 -17.02 -10.14 -9.99
N GLU A 116 -17.78 -9.37 -9.23
CA GLU A 116 -18.96 -9.84 -8.51
C GLU A 116 -20.20 -9.07 -8.96
N GLN A 117 -21.19 -9.77 -9.49
CA GLN A 117 -22.49 -9.16 -9.81
C GLN A 117 -23.34 -9.05 -8.55
N VAL A 118 -23.82 -7.85 -8.24
CA VAL A 118 -24.69 -7.65 -7.08
C VAL A 118 -26.11 -8.09 -7.45
N SER A 119 -26.61 -9.14 -6.80
CA SER A 119 -27.96 -9.65 -7.08
C SER A 119 -29.01 -8.56 -6.88
N GLY A 120 -29.82 -8.33 -7.91
CA GLY A 120 -30.87 -7.30 -7.90
C GLY A 120 -30.42 -5.91 -8.36
N VAL A 121 -29.15 -5.73 -8.72
CA VAL A 121 -28.59 -4.49 -9.27
C VAL A 121 -27.82 -4.80 -10.55
N LYS A 122 -27.75 -3.86 -11.50
CA LYS A 122 -26.99 -4.04 -12.75
C LYS A 122 -25.49 -3.76 -12.58
N GLU A 123 -25.04 -3.50 -11.36
CA GLU A 123 -23.66 -3.12 -11.05
C GLU A 123 -22.80 -4.35 -10.83
N THR A 124 -21.59 -4.30 -11.39
CA THR A 124 -20.53 -5.27 -11.13
C THR A 124 -19.48 -4.63 -10.23
N ILE A 125 -19.20 -5.27 -9.10
CA ILE A 125 -18.09 -4.88 -8.22
C ILE A 125 -16.81 -5.49 -8.79
N ASN A 126 -15.87 -4.63 -9.16
CA ASN A 126 -14.51 -5.01 -9.53
C ASN A 126 -13.57 -4.75 -8.36
N THR A 127 -13.00 -5.81 -7.81
CA THR A 127 -11.97 -5.73 -6.78
C THR A 127 -10.62 -6.13 -7.36
N VAL A 128 -9.62 -5.26 -7.23
CA VAL A 128 -8.23 -5.53 -7.63
C VAL A 128 -7.32 -5.24 -6.44
N ILE A 129 -6.58 -6.25 -6.02
CA ILE A 129 -5.51 -6.12 -5.02
C ILE A 129 -4.19 -6.36 -5.74
N SER A 130 -3.25 -5.44 -5.60
CA SER A 130 -1.97 -5.47 -6.32
C SER A 130 -0.81 -5.16 -5.39
N LEU A 131 0.29 -5.90 -5.56
CA LEU A 131 1.59 -5.46 -5.06
C LEU A 131 2.10 -4.34 -5.96
N GLU A 132 2.60 -3.27 -5.38
CA GLU A 132 3.09 -2.08 -6.08
C GLU A 132 4.47 -1.69 -5.58
N VAL A 133 5.32 -1.21 -6.49
CA VAL A 133 6.63 -0.60 -6.20
C VAL A 133 6.73 0.69 -6.99
N SER A 134 7.06 1.80 -6.33
CA SER A 134 7.22 3.08 -6.99
C SER A 134 8.25 4.00 -6.35
N THR A 135 8.67 5.02 -7.10
CA THR A 135 9.41 6.18 -6.58
C THR A 135 8.58 7.45 -6.75
N VAL A 136 8.84 8.46 -5.92
CA VAL A 136 8.20 9.78 -6.04
C VAL A 136 9.21 10.89 -5.83
N ILE A 137 9.12 11.94 -6.64
CA ILE A 137 10.10 13.05 -6.67
C ILE A 137 10.18 13.78 -5.31
N THR A 138 9.06 13.85 -4.58
CA THR A 138 9.01 14.48 -3.25
C THR A 138 9.72 13.68 -2.16
N HIS A 139 10.14 12.44 -2.44
CA HIS A 139 10.83 11.56 -1.49
C HIS A 139 12.08 10.97 -2.15
N PRO A 140 13.08 11.80 -2.49
CA PRO A 140 14.28 11.33 -3.16
C PRO A 140 15.02 10.29 -2.31
N GLY A 141 15.53 9.24 -2.96
CA GLY A 141 16.24 8.14 -2.28
C GLY A 141 15.33 7.08 -1.64
N LYS A 142 14.01 7.30 -1.59
CA LYS A 142 13.06 6.32 -1.05
C LYS A 142 12.38 5.50 -2.15
N VAL A 143 12.18 4.22 -1.87
CA VAL A 143 11.29 3.33 -2.62
C VAL A 143 10.02 3.10 -1.81
N LEU A 144 8.88 3.28 -2.44
CA LEU A 144 7.58 2.92 -1.86
C LEU A 144 7.20 1.55 -2.36
N ALA A 145 6.93 0.61 -1.46
CA ALA A 145 6.52 -0.74 -1.83
C ALA A 145 5.42 -1.24 -0.92
N GLY A 146 4.39 -1.87 -1.46
CA GLY A 146 3.32 -2.42 -0.65
C GLY A 146 2.13 -2.88 -1.45
N CYS A 147 0.94 -2.73 -0.87
CA CYS A 147 -0.27 -3.29 -1.42
C CYS A 147 -1.33 -2.23 -1.66
N SER A 148 -1.92 -2.22 -2.85
CA SER A 148 -3.12 -1.46 -3.17
C SER A 148 -4.37 -2.33 -3.13
N TYR A 149 -5.47 -1.73 -2.66
CA TYR A 149 -6.77 -2.35 -2.52
C TYR A 149 -7.79 -1.46 -3.22
N ARG A 150 -8.11 -1.79 -4.47
CA ARG A 150 -8.97 -0.97 -5.33
C ARG A 150 -10.30 -1.67 -5.53
N VAL A 151 -11.38 -0.92 -5.34
CA VAL A 151 -12.75 -1.35 -5.65
C VAL A 151 -13.41 -0.29 -6.51
N ASN A 152 -13.94 -0.71 -7.65
CA ASN A 152 -14.72 0.13 -8.55
C ASN A 152 -15.99 -0.61 -8.94
N THR A 153 -17.01 0.14 -9.34
CA THR A 153 -18.27 -0.39 -9.87
C THR A 153 -18.40 -0.02 -11.35
N PHE A 154 -18.91 -0.94 -12.17
CA PHE A 154 -19.23 -0.72 -13.58
C PHE A 154 -20.62 -1.24 -13.93
#